data_AF-A0A9E5MQJ2-F1
#
_entry.id   AF-A0A9E5MQJ2-F1
#
_cell.length_a   1.000
_cell.length_b   1.000
_cell.length_c   1.000
_cell.angle_alpha   90.00
_cell.angle_beta   90.00
_cell.angle_gamma   90.00
#
_symmetry.space_group_name_H-M   'P 1'
#
loop_
_entity.id
_entity.type
_entity.pdbx_description
1 polymer ?
#
loop_
_entity_poly.entity_id
_entity_poly.type
_entity_poly.pdbx_seq_one_letter_code
_entity_poly.pdbx_strand_id
1 'polypeptide(L)'
;LTHAHLDHVAGLPMLVDRLFDESFAEPLTVYAREETLRAIQEHLFNDVIWPDFSKLPSAGNPMMRYRVTSPGDTVTIDHRDFYAVDVMHTVPTLGYTVQNSG
;
A
#
# COMPACT_ATOMS: atom_id res chain seq x y z
N LEU A 1 2.50 1.64 3.92
CA LEU A 1 1.78 1.16 5.12
C LEU A 1 2.77 0.51 6.05
N THR A 2 2.63 0.72 7.36
CA THR A 2 3.58 0.20 8.35
C THR A 2 3.35 -1.28 8.66
N HIS A 3 2.09 -1.68 8.89
CA HIS A 3 1.70 -3.07 9.14
C HIS A 3 0.19 -3.31 8.88
N ALA A 4 -0.27 -4.54 9.09
CA ALA A 4 -1.59 -5.03 8.66
C ALA A 4 -2.73 -4.86 9.68
N HIS A 5 -2.50 -4.30 10.87
CA HIS A 5 -3.60 -4.10 11.81
C HIS A 5 -4.67 -3.16 11.22
N LEU A 6 -5.92 -3.43 11.57
CA LEU A 6 -7.08 -2.79 10.95
C LEU A 6 -7.04 -1.26 11.06
N ASP A 7 -6.69 -0.73 12.23
CA ASP A 7 -6.57 0.71 12.48
C ASP A 7 -5.49 1.40 11.63
N HIS A 8 -4.56 0.63 11.04
CA HIS A 8 -3.54 1.12 10.12
C HIS A 8 -3.91 0.97 8.64
N VAL A 9 -4.91 0.16 8.30
CA VAL A 9 -5.30 -0.13 6.91
C VAL A 9 -6.76 0.21 6.57
N ALA A 10 -7.61 0.48 7.56
CA ALA A 10 -9.05 0.70 7.39
C ALA A 10 -9.40 1.90 6.50
N GLY A 11 -8.53 2.89 6.41
CA GLY A 11 -8.72 4.05 5.53
C GLY A 11 -8.42 3.75 4.05
N LEU A 12 -7.67 2.69 3.75
CA LEU A 12 -7.23 2.38 2.39
C LEU A 12 -8.41 2.10 1.43
N PRO A 13 -9.41 1.27 1.77
CA PRO A 13 -10.56 1.02 0.89
C PRO A 13 -11.30 2.29 0.49
N MET A 14 -11.58 3.16 1.47
CA MET A 14 -12.28 4.42 1.22
C MET A 14 -11.45 5.39 0.38
N LEU A 15 -10.12 5.42 0.58
CA LEU A 15 -9.23 6.23 -0.25
C LEU A 15 -9.29 5.79 -1.72
N VAL A 16 -9.17 4.49 -2.00
CA VAL A 16 -9.16 4.00 -3.39
C VAL A 16 -10.51 4.21 -4.07
N ASP A 17 -11.61 3.99 -3.36
CA ASP A 17 -12.97 4.21 -3.86
C ASP A 17 -13.20 5.68 -4.28
N ARG A 18 -12.72 6.64 -3.48
CA ARG A 18 -12.81 8.07 -3.82
C ARG A 18 -11.98 8.45 -5.05
N LEU A 19 -10.82 7.83 -5.23
CA LEU A 19 -9.98 8.05 -6.42
C LEU A 19 -10.59 7.45 -7.70
N PHE A 20 -11.42 6.41 -7.56
CA PHE A 20 -12.13 5.81 -8.70
C PHE A 20 -13.11 6.79 -9.34
N ASP A 21 -13.90 7.50 -8.52
CA ASP A 21 -14.93 8.43 -8.99
C ASP A 21 -14.36 9.67 -9.71
N GLU A 22 -13.16 10.11 -9.35
CA GLU A 22 -12.57 11.38 -9.84
C GLU A 22 -11.78 11.26 -11.15
N SER A 23 -11.74 10.08 -11.78
CA SER A 23 -10.87 9.70 -12.92
C SER A 23 -9.43 9.41 -12.50
N PHE A 24 -9.01 8.15 -12.59
CA PHE A 24 -7.63 7.74 -12.30
C PHE A 24 -6.75 7.81 -13.55
N ALA A 25 -5.75 8.69 -13.55
CA ALA A 25 -4.70 8.71 -14.58
C ALA A 25 -3.57 7.71 -14.27
N GLU A 26 -3.30 7.50 -12.98
CA GLU A 26 -2.25 6.60 -12.50
C GLU A 26 -2.76 5.75 -11.34
N PRO A 27 -2.37 4.47 -11.26
CA PRO A 27 -2.74 3.61 -10.15
C PRO A 27 -2.13 4.06 -8.82
N LEU A 28 -2.93 4.03 -7.76
CA LEU A 28 -2.44 4.16 -6.39
C LEU A 28 -1.46 3.02 -6.11
N THR A 29 -0.24 3.35 -5.69
CA THR A 29 0.74 2.35 -5.30
C THR A 29 0.78 2.19 -3.79
N VAL A 30 0.54 0.96 -3.31
CA VAL A 30 0.63 0.61 -1.89
C VAL A 30 1.97 -0.07 -1.62
N TYR A 31 2.85 0.64 -0.92
CA TYR A 31 4.14 0.14 -0.45
C TYR A 31 4.00 -0.46 0.95
N ALA A 32 4.41 -1.71 1.14
CA ALA A 32 4.48 -2.36 2.46
C ALA A 32 5.30 -3.66 2.37
N ARG A 33 5.55 -4.30 3.51
CA ARG A 33 6.14 -5.65 3.51
C ARG A 33 5.23 -6.66 2.85
N GLU A 34 5.82 -7.72 2.32
CA GLU A 34 5.09 -8.81 1.69
C GLU A 34 3.99 -9.38 2.60
N GLU A 35 4.27 -9.55 3.89
CA GLU A 35 3.29 -10.09 4.85
C GLU A 35 2.07 -9.17 5.01
N THR A 36 2.29 -7.85 5.01
CA THR A 36 1.20 -6.87 5.09
C THR A 36 0.38 -6.85 3.79
N LEU A 37 1.05 -6.90 2.64
CA LEU A 37 0.39 -6.90 1.34
C LEU A 37 -0.46 -8.17 1.14
N ARG A 38 0.04 -9.34 1.56
CA ARG A 38 -0.72 -10.60 1.54
C ARG A 38 -1.97 -10.51 2.42
N ALA A 39 -1.84 -10.01 3.65
CA ALA A 39 -2.99 -9.83 4.53
C ALA A 39 -4.06 -8.91 3.92
N ILE A 40 -3.65 -7.80 3.28
CA ILE A 40 -4.57 -6.89 2.58
C ILE A 40 -5.25 -7.59 1.39
N GLN A 41 -4.51 -8.36 0.58
CA GLN A 41 -5.06 -9.08 -0.57
C GLN A 41 -6.04 -10.18 -0.15
N GLU A 42 -5.72 -10.95 0.89
CA GLU A 42 -6.52 -12.09 1.32
C GLU A 42 -7.74 -11.68 2.15
N HIS A 43 -7.63 -10.60 2.95
CA HIS A 43 -8.62 -10.29 3.99
C HIS A 43 -9.26 -8.91 3.87
N LEU A 44 -8.88 -8.07 2.90
CA LEU A 44 -9.51 -6.76 2.71
C LEU A 44 -10.02 -6.57 1.28
N PHE A 45 -9.14 -6.69 0.29
CA PHE A 45 -9.46 -6.55 -1.13
C PHE A 45 -9.66 -7.90 -1.80
N ASN A 46 -10.73 -8.59 -1.38
CA ASN A 46 -11.01 -9.98 -1.73
C ASN A 46 -12.40 -10.18 -2.36
N ASP A 47 -13.03 -9.11 -2.83
CA ASP A 47 -14.38 -9.08 -3.42
C ASP A 47 -15.51 -9.52 -2.46
N VAL A 48 -15.21 -9.79 -1.19
CA VAL A 48 -16.18 -10.11 -0.13
C VAL A 48 -16.31 -8.96 0.85
N ILE A 49 -15.17 -8.51 1.41
CA ILE A 49 -15.13 -7.36 2.33
C ILE A 49 -15.15 -6.07 1.53
N TRP A 50 -14.29 -5.98 0.51
CA TRP A 50 -14.22 -4.83 -0.39
C TRP A 50 -13.76 -5.27 -1.79
N PRO A 51 -14.16 -4.57 -2.87
CA PRO A 51 -13.69 -4.84 -4.22
C PRO A 51 -12.17 -4.90 -4.36
N ASP A 52 -11.67 -5.83 -5.17
CA ASP A 52 -10.24 -5.91 -5.47
C ASP A 52 -9.82 -4.86 -6.52
N PHE A 53 -9.41 -3.69 -6.03
CA PHE A 53 -8.93 -2.60 -6.87
C PHE A 53 -7.61 -2.90 -7.62
N SER A 54 -6.92 -3.99 -7.29
CA SER A 54 -5.78 -4.44 -8.09
C SER A 54 -6.17 -5.15 -9.39
N LYS A 55 -7.46 -5.47 -9.54
CA LYS A 55 -8.05 -6.08 -10.74
C LYS A 55 -9.05 -5.18 -11.45
N LEU A 56 -9.43 -4.07 -10.84
CA LEU A 56 -10.42 -3.12 -11.37
C LEU A 56 -9.75 -1.84 -11.89
N PRO A 57 -10.27 -1.21 -12.97
CA PRO A 57 -11.33 -1.73 -13.85
C PRO A 57 -10.88 -2.92 -14.71
N SER A 58 -9.57 -3.14 -14.84
CA SER A 58 -9.01 -4.32 -15.49
C SER A 58 -7.61 -4.60 -14.96
N ALA A 59 -7.14 -5.85 -15.00
CA ALA A 59 -5.79 -6.19 -14.57
C ALA A 59 -4.66 -5.50 -15.39
N GLY A 60 -4.96 -5.08 -16.63
CA GLY A 60 -4.01 -4.36 -17.49
C GLY A 60 -3.93 -2.85 -17.21
N ASN A 61 -4.98 -2.29 -16.60
CA ASN A 61 -5.03 -0.91 -16.15
C ASN A 61 -5.73 -0.86 -14.79
N PRO A 62 -5.08 -1.38 -13.73
CA PRO A 62 -5.69 -1.45 -12.42
C PRO A 62 -5.67 -0.07 -11.77
N MET A 63 -6.54 0.15 -10.80
CA MET A 63 -6.57 1.36 -9.99
C MET A 63 -5.55 1.36 -8.88
N MET A 64 -5.17 0.16 -8.42
CA MET A 64 -4.23 0.00 -7.33
C MET A 64 -3.17 -1.04 -7.71
N ARG A 65 -1.95 -0.82 -7.26
CA ARG A 65 -0.88 -1.80 -7.38
C ARG A 65 -0.12 -1.94 -6.08
N TYR A 66 0.33 -3.15 -5.80
CA TYR A 66 1.16 -3.45 -4.64
C TYR A 66 2.64 -3.37 -5.00
N ARG A 67 3.44 -2.81 -4.11
CA ARG A 67 4.90 -2.82 -4.21
C ARG A 67 5.48 -3.29 -2.88
N VAL A 68 6.16 -4.43 -2.93
CA VAL A 68 6.88 -4.95 -1.77
C VAL A 68 7.98 -3.96 -1.39
N THR A 69 8.10 -3.71 -0.10
CA THR A 69 9.19 -2.95 0.51
C THR A 69 9.71 -3.76 1.68
N SER A 70 11.00 -4.04 1.69
CA SER A 70 11.70 -4.76 2.74
C SER A 70 12.48 -3.78 3.62
N PRO A 71 12.81 -4.17 4.86
CA PRO A 71 13.73 -3.39 5.68
C PRO A 71 15.06 -3.14 4.95
N GLY A 72 15.56 -1.91 4.99
CA GLY A 72 16.75 -1.48 4.27
C GLY A 72 16.49 -0.92 2.87
N ASP A 73 15.28 -1.08 2.32
CA ASP A 73 14.93 -0.46 1.05
C ASP A 73 14.73 1.04 1.19
N THR A 74 15.12 1.79 0.15
CA THR A 74 14.71 3.18 -0.04
C THR A 74 13.75 3.25 -1.22
N VAL A 75 12.55 3.77 -0.97
CA VAL A 75 11.58 4.09 -2.02
C VAL A 75 11.63 5.59 -2.28
N THR A 76 12.02 5.99 -3.48
CA THR A 76 11.95 7.41 -3.90
C THR A 76 10.63 7.68 -4.58
N ILE A 77 9.89 8.68 -4.09
CA ILE A 77 8.65 9.19 -4.70
C ILE A 77 8.87 10.69 -4.93
N ASP A 78 8.90 11.08 -6.18
CA ASP A 78 9.28 12.43 -6.63
C ASP A 78 10.60 12.90 -6.03
N HIS A 79 10.55 13.85 -5.10
CA HIS A 79 11.69 14.49 -4.44
C HIS A 79 11.85 14.04 -2.98
N ARG A 80 11.25 12.90 -2.61
CA ARG A 80 11.34 12.34 -1.25
C ARG A 80 11.81 10.89 -1.26
N ASP A 81 12.73 10.61 -0.35
CA ASP A 81 13.23 9.28 -0.07
C ASP A 81 12.59 8.74 1.21
N PHE A 82 11.99 7.57 1.10
CA PHE A 82 11.40 6.81 2.19
C PHE A 82 12.28 5.61 2.49
N TYR A 83 13.08 5.68 3.55
CA TYR A 83 13.92 4.56 3.97
C TYR A 83 13.16 3.68 4.97
N ALA A 84 13.03 2.41 4.65
CA ALA A 84 12.27 1.43 5.40
C ALA A 84 13.13 0.80 6.51
N VAL A 85 12.65 0.82 7.74
CA VAL A 85 13.36 0.32 8.92
C VAL A 85 12.55 -0.81 9.55
N ASP A 86 13.21 -1.94 9.86
CA ASP A 86 12.57 -3.00 10.63
C ASP A 86 12.34 -2.52 12.07
N VAL A 87 11.13 -2.72 12.58
CA VAL A 87 10.77 -2.30 13.94
C VAL A 87 10.11 -3.43 14.71
N MET A 88 10.35 -3.48 16.01
CA MET A 88 9.75 -4.47 16.90
C MET A 88 8.29 -4.13 17.15
N HIS A 89 7.39 -5.02 16.72
CA HIS A 89 5.96 -4.95 16.98
C HIS A 89 5.37 -6.37 17.00
N THR A 90 4.10 -6.52 17.36
CA THR A 90 3.44 -7.85 17.49
C THR A 90 3.28 -8.58 16.14
N VAL A 91 3.32 -7.84 15.03
CA VAL A 91 3.30 -8.37 13.65
C VAL A 91 4.44 -7.75 12.84
N PRO A 92 4.86 -8.36 11.71
CA PRO A 92 5.87 -7.77 10.83
C PRO A 92 5.54 -6.31 10.47
N THR A 93 6.43 -5.39 10.82
CA THR A 93 6.16 -3.94 10.75
C THR A 93 7.36 -3.20 10.19
N LEU A 94 7.09 -2.14 9.42
CA LEU A 94 8.09 -1.15 9.00
C LEU A 94 7.85 0.19 9.72
N GLY A 95 8.95 0.80 10.15
CA GLY A 95 9.05 2.25 10.28
C GLY A 95 9.54 2.86 8.97
N TYR A 96 9.28 4.15 8.76
CA TYR A 96 9.83 4.90 7.62
C TYR A 96 10.48 6.17 8.13
N THR A 97 11.72 6.42 7.72
CA THR A 97 12.29 7.77 7.76
C THR A 97 12.05 8.44 6.42
N VAL A 98 11.79 9.75 6.45
CA VAL A 98 11.49 10.53 5.24
C VAL A 98 12.43 11.71 5.17
N GLN A 99 13.09 11.86 4.04
CA GLN A 99 13.96 13.00 3.75
C GLN A 99 13.69 13.52 2.33
N ASN A 100 14.11 14.76 2.05
CA ASN A 100 14.14 15.22 0.67
C ASN A 100 15.29 14.50 -0.05
N SER A 101 15.04 14.06 -1.28
CA SER A 101 16.10 13.56 -2.17
C SER A 101 17.06 14.72 -2.47
N GLY A 102 18.37 14.42 -2.50
CA GLY A 102 19.43 15.40 -2.73
C GLY A 102 19.48 15.93 -4.16
#